data_AF-A0A9E4E1Z0-F1
#
_entry.id   AF-A0A9E4E1Z0-F1
#
_cell.length_a   1.000
_cell.length_b   1.000
_cell.length_c   1.000
_cell.angle_alpha   90.00
_cell.angle_beta   90.00
_cell.angle_gamma   90.00
#
_symmetry.space_group_name_H-M   'P 1'
#
loop_
_entity.id
_entity.type
_entity.pdbx_description
1 polymer ?
#
loop_
_entity_poly.entity_id
_entity_poly.type
_entity_poly.pdbx_seq_one_letter_code
_entity_poly.pdbx_strand_id
1 'polypeptide(L)'
;MLKSVLVANRGEIALRVVRAAQDLGVRAIAVFSEADRGAPHVVAADEAYHIGPAPAAESYLRIDRLVDAAHRSGAEAIHPGYGFLAERAEFAEAVAEAGLVFVGPAAETIRAMGDKTEARRTMIEAGVPIVPGNADPIASPAEAGRIASEIGAPIVLKAAAGGGGKGMRVVGDLGEVARAYGACAREAEAAFGDGSVYIERYLPRPRHLEVQLCGDSHGRVVHLHERECSIQRRHQKLVEEAPSPLLGPEDRARICEAAVRAAEAVGYVGAGTVEFLWQDDSFYFLEMNTRIQVEHPVTEMVTGVDLVEWQLRIASGEPLPLAQDEIPLVGHAIECRITSESPFDGFLPSAGSVAGLEVPGGPGVRWDGGVGVGSQVGLHYDPLLGKLIVRATDRPGAIRRMARALDEFLIAGVATSAPLLRRIVHEPDYLAGHLSTAYLEDHPELLSEAPSPGEREALVVAAALLEHRRLGVRAAPRIVDGGRPLPRWAALPRSRQPTGSGW
;
A
#
# COMPACT_ATOMS: atom_id res chain seq x y z
N MET A 1 3.73 -23.06 -15.37
CA MET A 1 2.73 -21.99 -15.27
C MET A 1 1.38 -22.53 -14.81
N LEU A 2 0.81 -21.91 -13.77
CA LEU A 2 -0.57 -22.09 -13.31
C LEU A 2 -1.56 -21.75 -14.43
N LYS A 3 -2.73 -22.40 -14.45
CA LYS A 3 -3.79 -22.11 -15.44
C LYS A 3 -4.88 -21.19 -14.92
N SER A 4 -5.04 -21.12 -13.60
CA SER A 4 -6.03 -20.24 -12.99
C SER A 4 -5.65 -19.80 -11.58
N VAL A 5 -6.04 -18.57 -11.23
CA VAL A 5 -5.80 -17.98 -9.92
C VAL A 5 -7.05 -17.27 -9.42
N LEU A 6 -7.46 -17.60 -8.18
CA LEU A 6 -8.46 -16.84 -7.46
C LEU A 6 -7.79 -15.72 -6.68
N VAL A 7 -8.29 -14.50 -6.82
CA VAL A 7 -7.77 -13.34 -6.11
C VAL A 7 -8.61 -13.11 -4.86
N ALA A 8 -8.08 -13.50 -3.69
CA ALA A 8 -8.75 -13.40 -2.39
C ALA A 8 -8.63 -11.99 -1.80
N ASN A 9 -8.99 -10.98 -2.59
CA ASN A 9 -8.91 -9.57 -2.23
C ASN A 9 -9.94 -8.75 -3.02
N ARG A 10 -9.92 -7.43 -2.87
CA ARG A 10 -10.80 -6.48 -3.55
C ARG A 10 -10.06 -5.24 -4.04
N GLY A 11 -10.79 -4.34 -4.70
CA GLY A 11 -10.31 -3.00 -5.01
C GLY A 11 -9.13 -3.02 -5.99
N GLU A 12 -8.19 -2.09 -5.80
CA GLU A 12 -7.11 -1.87 -6.76
C GLU A 12 -6.19 -3.08 -6.89
N ILE A 13 -5.82 -3.71 -5.76
CA ILE A 13 -4.89 -4.85 -5.76
C ILE A 13 -5.51 -6.07 -6.43
N ALA A 14 -6.81 -6.29 -6.24
CA ALA A 14 -7.48 -7.38 -6.92
C ALA A 14 -7.46 -7.17 -8.45
N LEU A 15 -7.73 -5.94 -8.89
CA LEU A 15 -7.66 -5.59 -10.32
C LEU A 15 -6.24 -5.69 -10.87
N ARG A 16 -5.22 -5.30 -10.08
CA ARG A 16 -3.80 -5.42 -10.44
C ARG A 16 -3.39 -6.88 -10.68
N VAL A 17 -3.83 -7.79 -9.82
CA VAL A 17 -3.57 -9.24 -9.95
C VAL A 17 -4.35 -9.84 -11.12
N VAL A 18 -5.61 -9.47 -11.29
CA VAL A 18 -6.43 -9.90 -12.45
C VAL A 18 -5.72 -9.54 -13.77
N ARG A 19 -5.20 -8.31 -13.89
CA ARG A 19 -4.47 -7.87 -15.09
C ARG A 19 -3.20 -8.69 -15.34
N ALA A 20 -2.35 -8.87 -14.32
CA ALA A 20 -1.14 -9.69 -14.45
C ALA A 20 -1.46 -11.15 -14.85
N ALA A 21 -2.50 -11.73 -14.27
CA ALA A 21 -2.94 -13.08 -14.63
C ALA A 21 -3.37 -13.14 -16.10
N GLN A 22 -4.19 -12.19 -16.56
CA GLN A 22 -4.64 -12.12 -17.96
C GLN A 22 -3.50 -11.91 -18.95
N ASP A 23 -2.52 -11.07 -18.63
CA ASP A 23 -1.33 -10.85 -19.46
C ASP A 23 -0.48 -12.13 -19.60
N LEU A 24 -0.47 -13.00 -18.57
CA LEU A 24 0.16 -14.32 -18.59
C LEU A 24 -0.71 -15.42 -19.22
N GLY A 25 -1.94 -15.13 -19.62
CA GLY A 25 -2.90 -16.13 -20.10
C GLY A 25 -3.41 -17.07 -19.00
N VAL A 26 -3.33 -16.66 -17.74
CA VAL A 26 -3.88 -17.36 -16.56
C VAL A 26 -5.30 -16.87 -16.31
N ARG A 27 -6.26 -17.80 -16.20
CA ARG A 27 -7.66 -17.46 -15.90
C ARG A 27 -7.78 -16.79 -14.53
N ALA A 28 -8.26 -15.57 -14.50
CA ALA A 28 -8.38 -14.73 -13.31
C ALA A 28 -9.79 -14.81 -12.71
N ILE A 29 -9.89 -15.21 -11.45
CA ILE A 29 -11.17 -15.39 -10.73
C ILE A 29 -11.24 -14.39 -9.58
N ALA A 30 -12.24 -13.50 -9.59
CA ALA A 30 -12.48 -12.57 -8.50
C ALA A 30 -13.42 -13.17 -7.43
N VAL A 31 -13.29 -12.68 -6.20
CA VAL A 31 -14.33 -12.81 -5.18
C VAL A 31 -14.89 -11.44 -4.83
N PHE A 32 -16.14 -11.42 -4.36
CA PHE A 32 -16.77 -10.17 -3.95
C PHE A 32 -17.80 -10.36 -2.84
N SER A 33 -17.90 -9.38 -1.95
CA SER A 33 -19.04 -9.24 -1.05
C SER A 33 -20.18 -8.46 -1.72
N GLU A 34 -21.35 -8.44 -1.11
CA GLU A 34 -22.52 -7.69 -1.63
C GLU A 34 -22.21 -6.23 -1.99
N ALA A 35 -21.38 -5.54 -1.18
CA ALA A 35 -21.01 -4.15 -1.43
C ALA A 35 -20.13 -3.94 -2.67
N ASP A 36 -19.36 -4.97 -3.08
CA ASP A 36 -18.43 -4.89 -4.20
C ASP A 36 -18.97 -5.50 -5.50
N ARG A 37 -20.27 -5.84 -5.57
CA ARG A 37 -20.87 -6.53 -6.74
C ARG A 37 -20.60 -5.86 -8.09
N GLY A 38 -20.48 -4.54 -8.12
CA GLY A 38 -20.15 -3.75 -9.32
C GLY A 38 -18.75 -3.17 -9.33
N ALA A 39 -17.85 -3.63 -8.45
CA ALA A 39 -16.51 -3.09 -8.34
C ALA A 39 -15.66 -3.42 -9.59
N PRO A 40 -14.69 -2.56 -9.96
CA PRO A 40 -13.85 -2.76 -11.14
C PRO A 40 -13.16 -4.13 -11.22
N HIS A 41 -12.68 -4.68 -10.10
CA HIS A 41 -12.00 -5.98 -10.08
C HIS A 41 -12.95 -7.15 -10.41
N VAL A 42 -14.23 -7.03 -10.06
CA VAL A 42 -15.27 -8.02 -10.36
C VAL A 42 -15.61 -8.02 -11.84
N VAL A 43 -15.73 -6.83 -12.42
CA VAL A 43 -16.08 -6.65 -13.84
C VAL A 43 -14.93 -7.07 -14.76
N ALA A 44 -13.68 -6.90 -14.33
CA ALA A 44 -12.50 -7.20 -15.13
C ALA A 44 -12.10 -8.68 -15.14
N ALA A 45 -12.43 -9.43 -14.09
CA ALA A 45 -12.08 -10.85 -13.98
C ALA A 45 -12.86 -11.72 -14.97
N ASP A 46 -12.32 -12.89 -15.31
CA ASP A 46 -12.97 -13.84 -16.22
C ASP A 46 -14.22 -14.45 -15.58
N GLU A 47 -14.17 -14.67 -14.26
CA GLU A 47 -15.26 -15.18 -13.44
C GLU A 47 -15.25 -14.51 -12.07
N ALA A 48 -16.42 -14.43 -11.41
CA ALA A 48 -16.52 -13.83 -10.08
C ALA A 48 -17.50 -14.55 -9.16
N TYR A 49 -17.11 -14.75 -7.89
CA TYR A 49 -17.86 -15.51 -6.89
C TYR A 49 -18.25 -14.65 -5.69
N HIS A 50 -19.55 -14.69 -5.34
CA HIS A 50 -20.07 -14.01 -4.18
C HIS A 50 -19.69 -14.74 -2.89
N ILE A 51 -19.06 -14.04 -1.95
CA ILE A 51 -18.53 -14.61 -0.69
C ILE A 51 -19.22 -14.06 0.56
N GLY A 52 -20.24 -13.21 0.47
CA GLY A 52 -21.00 -12.78 1.65
C GLY A 52 -21.46 -11.33 1.70
N PRO A 53 -22.05 -10.92 2.83
CA PRO A 53 -22.46 -9.54 3.05
C PRO A 53 -21.24 -8.60 3.18
N ALA A 54 -21.51 -7.29 3.17
CA ALA A 54 -20.48 -6.25 3.16
C ALA A 54 -19.42 -6.30 4.28
N PRO A 55 -19.73 -6.64 5.55
CA PRO A 55 -18.71 -6.68 6.60
C PRO A 55 -17.58 -7.66 6.27
N ALA A 56 -16.33 -7.21 6.34
CA ALA A 56 -15.15 -8.04 6.02
C ALA A 56 -15.07 -9.31 6.86
N ALA A 57 -15.43 -9.23 8.15
CA ALA A 57 -15.48 -10.36 9.08
C ALA A 57 -16.45 -11.48 8.62
N GLU A 58 -17.43 -11.14 7.79
CA GLU A 58 -18.43 -12.07 7.25
C GLU A 58 -18.18 -12.42 5.76
N SER A 59 -17.12 -11.86 5.16
CA SER A 59 -16.78 -12.02 3.73
C SER A 59 -15.28 -12.25 3.52
N TYR A 60 -14.48 -11.20 3.24
CA TYR A 60 -13.06 -11.31 2.87
C TYR A 60 -12.15 -11.90 3.96
N LEU A 61 -12.59 -11.94 5.23
CA LEU A 61 -11.87 -12.58 6.33
C LEU A 61 -12.37 -14.01 6.62
N ARG A 62 -13.26 -14.56 5.79
CA ARG A 62 -13.80 -15.92 5.94
C ARG A 62 -13.04 -16.92 5.08
N ILE A 63 -12.03 -17.54 5.68
CA ILE A 63 -11.19 -18.59 5.07
C ILE A 63 -12.07 -19.68 4.41
N ASP A 64 -13.08 -20.16 5.12
CA ASP A 64 -14.00 -21.21 4.65
C ASP A 64 -14.69 -20.82 3.34
N ARG A 65 -15.09 -19.55 3.18
CA ARG A 65 -15.79 -19.06 1.99
C ARG A 65 -14.85 -18.84 0.81
N LEU A 66 -13.62 -18.42 1.07
CA LEU A 66 -12.60 -18.22 0.04
C LEU A 66 -12.14 -19.57 -0.53
N VAL A 67 -11.91 -20.56 0.33
CA VAL A 67 -11.56 -21.92 -0.09
C VAL A 67 -12.73 -22.59 -0.83
N ASP A 68 -13.97 -22.43 -0.37
CA ASP A 68 -15.17 -22.90 -1.11
C ASP A 68 -15.26 -22.27 -2.52
N ALA A 69 -15.06 -20.96 -2.63
CA ALA A 69 -15.07 -20.25 -3.91
C ALA A 69 -13.96 -20.75 -4.85
N ALA A 70 -12.76 -21.04 -4.32
CA ALA A 70 -11.65 -21.59 -5.09
C ALA A 70 -11.98 -23.00 -5.62
N HIS A 71 -12.56 -23.86 -4.79
CA HIS A 71 -13.00 -25.19 -5.23
C HIS A 71 -14.11 -25.13 -6.29
N ARG A 72 -15.14 -24.31 -6.07
CA ARG A 72 -16.27 -24.18 -7.00
C ARG A 72 -15.90 -23.57 -8.36
N SER A 73 -14.83 -22.77 -8.40
CA SER A 73 -14.29 -22.19 -9.63
C SER A 73 -13.25 -23.09 -10.31
N GLY A 74 -12.74 -24.10 -9.60
CA GLY A 74 -11.63 -24.93 -10.06
C GLY A 74 -10.33 -24.13 -10.19
N ALA A 75 -10.11 -23.14 -9.31
CA ALA A 75 -8.85 -22.40 -9.23
C ALA A 75 -7.69 -23.36 -8.88
N GLU A 76 -6.50 -23.11 -9.41
CA GLU A 76 -5.29 -23.87 -9.03
C GLU A 76 -4.50 -23.17 -7.91
N ALA A 77 -4.65 -21.84 -7.80
CA ALA A 77 -3.95 -21.02 -6.83
C ALA A 77 -4.86 -19.94 -6.23
N ILE A 78 -4.47 -19.41 -5.07
CA ILE A 78 -5.05 -18.23 -4.46
C ILE A 78 -3.98 -17.16 -4.28
N HIS A 79 -4.22 -15.99 -4.86
CA HIS A 79 -3.42 -14.79 -4.62
C HIS A 79 -4.09 -13.92 -3.55
N PRO A 80 -3.45 -13.68 -2.39
CA PRO A 80 -4.10 -12.97 -1.30
C PRO A 80 -4.02 -11.44 -1.44
N GLY A 81 -3.17 -10.93 -2.32
CA GLY A 81 -2.93 -9.48 -2.46
C GLY A 81 -2.20 -8.95 -1.23
N TYR A 82 -2.71 -7.87 -0.64
CA TYR A 82 -2.23 -7.32 0.64
C TYR A 82 -3.39 -7.03 1.60
N GLY A 83 -3.09 -6.89 2.89
CA GLY A 83 -4.14 -6.77 3.92
C GLY A 83 -4.99 -8.03 4.01
N PHE A 84 -6.18 -7.93 4.63
CA PHE A 84 -7.08 -9.05 4.92
C PHE A 84 -6.34 -10.29 5.48
N LEU A 85 -6.25 -11.36 4.69
CA LEU A 85 -5.67 -12.63 5.09
C LEU A 85 -4.26 -12.86 4.51
N ALA A 86 -3.67 -11.88 3.82
CA ALA A 86 -2.39 -12.05 3.14
C ALA A 86 -1.21 -12.39 4.05
N GLU A 87 -1.28 -12.02 5.33
CA GLU A 87 -0.26 -12.33 6.34
C GLU A 87 -0.85 -13.23 7.45
N ARG A 88 -1.87 -14.03 7.12
CA ARG A 88 -2.47 -15.00 8.05
C ARG A 88 -1.96 -16.40 7.72
N ALA A 89 -1.09 -16.91 8.58
CA ALA A 89 -0.53 -18.26 8.46
C ALA A 89 -1.65 -19.32 8.35
N GLU A 90 -2.74 -19.17 9.10
CA GLU A 90 -3.87 -20.12 9.06
C GLU A 90 -4.58 -20.12 7.71
N PHE A 91 -4.54 -19.00 6.97
CA PHE A 91 -5.09 -18.96 5.63
C PHE A 91 -4.17 -19.67 4.63
N ALA A 92 -2.86 -19.42 4.68
CA ALA A 92 -1.90 -20.13 3.84
C ALA A 92 -1.94 -21.65 4.08
N GLU A 93 -2.05 -22.09 5.34
CA GLU A 93 -2.27 -23.48 5.73
C GLU A 93 -3.56 -24.05 5.13
N ALA A 94 -4.70 -23.37 5.30
CA ALA A 94 -5.98 -23.84 4.77
C ALA A 94 -5.99 -23.95 3.23
N VAL A 95 -5.27 -23.07 2.53
CA VAL A 95 -5.11 -23.14 1.07
C VAL A 95 -4.28 -24.36 0.68
N ALA A 96 -3.17 -24.63 1.39
CA ALA A 96 -2.33 -25.80 1.14
C ALA A 96 -3.07 -27.12 1.45
N GLU A 97 -3.81 -27.19 2.57
CA GLU A 97 -4.64 -28.34 2.95
C GLU A 97 -5.76 -28.62 1.94
N ALA A 98 -6.27 -27.58 1.29
CA ALA A 98 -7.23 -27.69 0.18
C ALA A 98 -6.60 -28.15 -1.14
N GLY A 99 -5.28 -28.38 -1.19
CA GLY A 99 -4.56 -28.77 -2.40
C GLY A 99 -4.40 -27.64 -3.43
N LEU A 100 -4.48 -26.39 -2.98
CA LEU A 100 -4.31 -25.18 -3.80
C LEU A 100 -2.94 -24.55 -3.53
N VAL A 101 -2.41 -23.81 -4.50
CA VAL A 101 -1.18 -23.03 -4.30
C VAL A 101 -1.49 -21.69 -3.65
N PHE A 102 -0.87 -21.39 -2.52
CA PHE A 102 -0.86 -20.04 -1.96
C PHE A 102 0.21 -19.20 -2.67
N VAL A 103 -0.18 -18.09 -3.30
CA VAL A 103 0.77 -17.19 -3.99
C VAL A 103 1.43 -16.26 -2.98
N GLY A 104 2.43 -16.77 -2.28
CA GLY A 104 3.18 -16.09 -1.23
C GLY A 104 4.11 -17.06 -0.49
N PRO A 105 4.73 -16.62 0.61
CA PRO A 105 5.56 -17.48 1.43
C PRO A 105 4.75 -18.58 2.14
N ALA A 106 5.44 -19.60 2.64
CA ALA A 106 4.83 -20.68 3.40
C ALA A 106 4.25 -20.19 4.74
N ALA A 107 3.27 -20.92 5.29
CA ALA A 107 2.60 -20.54 6.53
C ALA A 107 3.56 -20.44 7.72
N GLU A 108 4.57 -21.30 7.77
CA GLU A 108 5.64 -21.29 8.77
C GLU A 108 6.43 -19.99 8.71
N THR A 109 6.79 -19.52 7.51
CA THR A 109 7.49 -18.26 7.29
C THR A 109 6.61 -17.07 7.69
N ILE A 110 5.32 -17.07 7.34
CA ILE A 110 4.36 -16.03 7.74
C ILE A 110 4.26 -15.96 9.26
N ARG A 111 4.19 -17.12 9.94
CA ARG A 111 4.11 -17.20 11.40
C ARG A 111 5.39 -16.68 12.06
N ALA A 112 6.55 -17.14 11.63
CA ALA A 112 7.84 -16.77 12.19
C ALA A 112 8.11 -15.26 12.07
N MET A 113 7.72 -14.65 10.94
CA MET A 113 7.88 -13.21 10.72
C MET A 113 6.75 -12.36 11.30
N GLY A 114 5.58 -12.94 11.57
CA GLY A 114 4.48 -12.27 12.27
C GLY A 114 4.68 -12.21 13.79
N ASP A 115 5.48 -13.11 14.37
CA ASP A 115 5.90 -13.03 15.78
C ASP A 115 7.09 -12.07 15.92
N LYS A 116 6.87 -10.95 16.62
CA LYS A 116 7.90 -9.91 16.80
C LYS A 116 9.16 -10.41 17.50
N THR A 117 9.02 -11.35 18.42
CA THR A 117 10.15 -11.88 19.21
C THR A 117 10.97 -12.84 18.36
N GLU A 118 10.29 -13.76 17.66
CA GLU A 118 10.93 -14.70 16.75
C GLU A 118 11.57 -14.00 15.56
N ALA A 119 10.87 -13.05 14.93
CA ALA A 119 11.40 -12.20 13.87
C ALA A 119 12.67 -11.48 14.34
N ARG A 120 12.63 -10.82 15.50
CA ARG A 120 13.80 -10.10 16.04
C ARG A 120 14.97 -11.04 16.32
N ARG A 121 14.74 -12.21 16.92
CA ARG A 121 15.78 -13.22 17.18
C ARG A 121 16.42 -13.66 15.86
N THR A 122 15.60 -13.97 14.86
CA THR A 122 16.06 -14.41 13.53
C THR A 122 16.89 -13.32 12.85
N MET A 123 16.47 -12.06 12.94
CA MET A 123 17.23 -10.93 12.37
C MET A 123 18.59 -10.73 13.06
N ILE A 124 18.67 -10.88 14.39
CA ILE A 124 19.94 -10.84 15.12
C ILE A 124 20.87 -11.96 14.65
N GLU A 125 20.36 -13.20 14.57
CA GLU A 125 21.11 -14.37 14.11
C GLU A 125 21.60 -14.21 12.66
N ALA A 126 20.83 -13.54 11.81
CA ALA A 126 21.17 -13.22 10.42
C ALA A 126 22.12 -12.00 10.26
N GLY A 127 22.54 -11.37 11.37
CA GLY A 127 23.39 -10.18 11.33
C GLY A 127 22.71 -8.96 10.70
N VAL A 128 21.40 -8.86 10.85
CA VAL A 128 20.60 -7.70 10.42
C VAL A 128 20.55 -6.72 11.60
N PRO A 129 20.96 -5.44 11.40
CA PRO A 129 20.91 -4.45 12.47
C PRO A 129 19.50 -4.29 13.02
N ILE A 130 19.34 -4.30 14.34
CA ILE A 130 18.07 -4.06 15.04
C ILE A 130 18.20 -2.84 15.95
N VAL A 131 17.09 -2.24 16.35
CA VAL A 131 17.11 -1.09 17.27
C VAL A 131 17.82 -1.52 18.57
N PRO A 132 18.87 -0.79 19.01
CA PRO A 132 19.56 -1.09 20.26
C PRO A 132 18.57 -1.09 21.42
N GLY A 133 18.53 -2.18 22.17
CA GLY A 133 17.51 -2.39 23.19
C GLY A 133 17.55 -3.80 23.74
N ASN A 134 16.91 -4.03 24.88
CA ASN A 134 16.75 -5.36 25.46
C ASN A 134 15.42 -5.99 25.00
N ALA A 135 15.45 -7.26 24.59
CA ALA A 135 14.22 -8.00 24.22
C ALA A 135 13.42 -8.42 25.45
N ASP A 136 14.15 -8.81 26.49
CA ASP A 136 13.56 -9.42 27.67
C ASP A 136 12.96 -8.36 28.59
N PRO A 137 11.83 -8.65 29.24
CA PRO A 137 11.30 -7.78 30.30
C PRO A 137 12.36 -7.44 31.34
N ILE A 138 12.46 -6.16 31.68
CA ILE A 138 13.41 -5.67 32.69
C ILE A 138 12.90 -6.05 34.07
N ALA A 139 13.76 -6.58 34.94
CA ALA A 139 13.33 -7.05 36.26
C ALA A 139 13.22 -5.91 37.29
N SER A 140 13.95 -4.80 37.11
CA SER A 140 13.98 -3.73 38.12
C SER A 140 14.33 -2.34 37.56
N PRO A 141 13.98 -1.25 38.29
CA PRO A 141 14.42 0.11 37.95
C PRO A 141 15.95 0.28 37.89
N ALA A 142 16.70 -0.49 38.71
CA ALA A 142 18.16 -0.44 38.71
C ALA A 142 18.74 -1.06 37.44
N GLU A 143 18.17 -2.19 37.01
CA GLU A 143 18.53 -2.82 35.73
C GLU A 143 18.17 -1.92 34.54
N ALA A 144 17.00 -1.27 34.58
CA ALA A 144 16.60 -0.29 33.58
C ALA A 144 17.65 0.83 33.42
N GLY A 145 18.18 1.35 34.54
CA GLY A 145 19.24 2.38 34.51
C GLY A 145 20.55 1.89 33.90
N ARG A 146 20.94 0.63 34.16
CA ARG A 146 22.15 0.02 33.56
C ARG A 146 21.99 -0.11 32.04
N ILE A 147 20.90 -0.72 31.58
CA ILE A 147 20.62 -0.93 30.16
C ILE A 147 20.52 0.42 29.43
N ALA A 148 19.83 1.39 30.01
CA ALA A 148 19.71 2.73 29.43
C ALA A 148 21.07 3.45 29.29
N SER A 149 22.00 3.20 30.22
CA SER A 149 23.37 3.75 30.15
C SER A 149 24.20 3.09 29.05
N GLU A 150 23.98 1.80 28.77
CA GLU A 150 24.61 1.07 27.66
C GLU A 150 24.09 1.54 26.29
N ILE A 151 22.80 1.85 26.19
CA ILE A 151 22.16 2.33 24.95
C ILE A 151 22.44 3.81 24.68
N GLY A 152 22.41 4.65 25.73
CA GLY A 152 22.47 6.10 25.63
C GLY A 152 21.11 6.76 25.37
N ALA A 153 20.96 8.01 25.77
CA ALA A 153 19.74 8.78 25.58
C ALA A 153 19.62 9.39 24.16
N PRO A 154 18.39 9.64 23.65
CA PRO A 154 17.11 9.32 24.29
C PRO A 154 16.74 7.83 24.13
N ILE A 155 16.08 7.29 25.15
CA ILE A 155 15.51 5.94 25.13
C ILE A 155 13.98 5.99 25.18
N VAL A 156 13.34 4.88 24.85
CA VAL A 156 11.91 4.67 25.07
C VAL A 156 11.71 3.39 25.89
N LEU A 157 10.93 3.52 26.95
CA LEU A 157 10.37 2.40 27.71
C LEU A 157 9.07 1.98 27.06
N LYS A 158 8.87 0.69 26.80
CA LYS A 158 7.67 0.16 26.16
C LYS A 158 7.12 -1.02 26.95
N ALA A 159 5.80 -1.09 27.11
CA ALA A 159 5.12 -2.25 27.67
C ALA A 159 5.22 -3.45 26.72
N ALA A 160 5.53 -4.64 27.24
CA ALA A 160 5.66 -5.87 26.45
C ALA A 160 4.31 -6.28 25.82
N ALA A 161 3.22 -6.18 26.60
CA ALA A 161 1.86 -6.43 26.13
C ALA A 161 1.20 -5.21 25.43
N GLY A 162 1.94 -4.11 25.25
CA GLY A 162 1.41 -2.85 24.74
C GLY A 162 1.31 -2.78 23.21
N GLY A 163 0.29 -2.07 22.71
CA GLY A 163 0.10 -1.79 21.28
C GLY A 163 -0.58 -0.43 21.04
N GLY A 164 -0.36 0.16 19.86
CA GLY A 164 -1.05 1.39 19.44
C GLY A 164 -0.65 2.66 20.21
N GLY A 165 0.60 2.75 20.67
CA GLY A 165 1.15 3.95 21.30
C GLY A 165 0.87 4.09 22.80
N LYS A 166 0.10 3.19 23.40
CA LYS A 166 -0.18 3.15 24.85
C LYS A 166 0.91 2.36 25.59
N GLY A 167 1.31 2.83 26.78
CA GLY A 167 2.37 2.18 27.56
C GLY A 167 3.78 2.42 27.00
N MET A 168 4.04 3.60 26.41
CA MET A 168 5.38 4.02 26.00
C MET A 168 5.78 5.32 26.69
N ARG A 169 7.04 5.41 27.13
CA ARG A 169 7.60 6.63 27.74
C ARG A 169 8.98 6.93 27.18
N VAL A 170 9.12 8.09 26.54
CA VAL A 170 10.40 8.61 26.08
C VAL A 170 11.14 9.22 27.27
N VAL A 171 12.42 8.90 27.40
CA VAL A 171 13.30 9.40 28.45
C VAL A 171 14.52 10.05 27.79
N GLY A 172 14.61 11.37 27.89
CA GLY A 172 15.73 12.15 27.36
C GLY A 172 16.90 12.30 28.33
N ASP A 173 16.67 12.11 29.63
CA ASP A 173 17.69 12.16 30.68
C ASP A 173 17.75 10.81 31.41
N LEU A 174 18.92 10.17 31.38
CA LEU A 174 19.16 8.88 32.02
C LEU A 174 18.91 8.91 33.55
N GLY A 175 18.99 10.08 34.19
CA GLY A 175 18.65 10.25 35.60
C GLY A 175 17.17 9.97 35.93
N GLU A 176 16.28 10.03 34.94
CA GLU A 176 14.84 9.83 35.12
C GLU A 176 14.36 8.39 34.88
N VAL A 177 15.24 7.51 34.37
CA VAL A 177 14.89 6.18 33.88
C VAL A 177 14.16 5.34 34.94
N ALA A 178 14.67 5.32 36.18
CA ALA A 178 14.06 4.54 37.25
C ALA A 178 12.61 4.98 37.57
N ARG A 179 12.37 6.30 37.56
CA ARG A 179 11.04 6.88 37.79
C ARG A 179 10.11 6.58 36.61
N ALA A 180 10.60 6.76 35.38
CA ALA A 180 9.85 6.50 34.16
C ALA A 180 9.48 5.02 34.02
N TYR A 181 10.39 4.10 34.34
CA TYR A 181 10.16 2.65 34.35
C TYR A 181 9.01 2.30 35.29
N GLY A 182 9.05 2.75 36.55
CA GLY A 182 8.00 2.44 37.53
C GLY A 182 6.63 3.00 37.11
N ALA A 183 6.60 4.15 36.44
CA ALA A 183 5.36 4.70 35.89
C ALA A 183 4.84 3.87 34.70
N CYS A 184 5.73 3.48 33.78
CA CYS A 184 5.41 2.66 32.62
C CYS A 184 4.86 1.29 33.03
N ALA A 185 5.50 0.60 33.98
CA ALA A 185 5.09 -0.71 34.46
C ALA A 185 3.69 -0.68 35.13
N ARG A 186 3.41 0.34 35.96
CA ARG A 186 2.07 0.51 36.57
C ARG A 186 0.99 0.79 35.53
N GLU A 187 1.31 1.58 34.52
CA GLU A 187 0.38 1.88 33.42
C GLU A 187 0.11 0.64 32.57
N ALA A 188 1.16 -0.14 32.27
CA ALA A 188 1.07 -1.40 31.54
C ALA A 188 0.22 -2.43 32.30
N GLU A 189 0.47 -2.62 33.59
CA GLU A 189 -0.32 -3.49 34.47
C GLU A 189 -1.80 -3.06 34.50
N ALA A 190 -2.07 -1.77 34.67
CA ALA A 190 -3.44 -1.26 34.74
C ALA A 190 -4.19 -1.37 33.41
N ALA A 191 -3.49 -1.24 32.28
CA ALA A 191 -4.09 -1.26 30.94
C ALA A 191 -4.20 -2.67 30.35
N PHE A 192 -3.24 -3.54 30.64
CA PHE A 192 -3.05 -4.81 29.93
C PHE A 192 -2.96 -6.03 30.88
N GLY A 193 -2.94 -5.83 32.20
CA GLY A 193 -2.75 -6.91 33.18
C GLY A 193 -1.35 -7.53 33.17
N ASP A 194 -0.39 -6.84 32.53
CA ASP A 194 1.02 -7.23 32.44
C ASP A 194 1.90 -5.98 32.54
N GLY A 195 2.57 -5.84 33.68
CA GLY A 195 3.51 -4.76 33.98
C GLY A 195 4.90 -4.90 33.34
N SER A 196 5.13 -5.89 32.48
CA SER A 196 6.42 -6.12 31.82
C SER A 196 6.81 -4.97 30.90
N VAL A 197 8.04 -4.46 31.04
CA VAL A 197 8.56 -3.32 30.27
C VAL A 197 9.95 -3.63 29.71
N TYR A 198 10.22 -3.20 28.49
CA TYR A 198 11.53 -3.26 27.84
C TYR A 198 12.01 -1.85 27.42
N ILE A 199 13.30 -1.71 27.12
CA ILE A 199 13.93 -0.45 26.68
C ILE A 199 14.48 -0.61 25.27
N GLU A 200 14.28 0.43 24.46
CA GLU A 200 14.95 0.61 23.18
C GLU A 200 15.48 2.03 23.04
N ARG A 201 16.44 2.23 22.13
CA ARG A 201 16.80 3.57 21.66
C ARG A 201 15.57 4.23 21.05
N TYR A 202 15.32 5.48 21.43
CA TYR A 202 14.24 6.26 20.84
C TYR A 202 14.74 6.95 19.58
N LEU A 203 14.03 6.72 18.48
CA LEU A 203 14.25 7.40 17.21
C LEU A 203 13.14 8.45 17.05
N PRO A 204 13.40 9.75 17.31
CA PRO A 204 12.37 10.77 17.28
C PRO A 204 11.84 11.05 15.87
N ARG A 205 12.72 11.06 14.87
CA ARG A 205 12.39 11.42 13.48
C ARG A 205 13.11 10.48 12.49
N PRO A 206 12.94 9.16 12.61
CA PRO A 206 13.56 8.24 11.68
C PRO A 206 12.97 8.44 10.28
N ARG A 207 13.72 8.03 9.27
CA ARG A 207 13.13 7.69 7.98
C ARG A 207 12.62 6.27 7.99
N HIS A 208 11.53 6.03 7.28
CA HIS A 208 11.05 4.69 7.01
C HIS A 208 11.53 4.28 5.62
N LEU A 209 12.53 3.40 5.60
CA LEU A 209 13.07 2.83 4.37
C LEU A 209 12.69 1.36 4.29
N GLU A 210 12.51 0.84 3.09
CA GLU A 210 12.17 -0.56 2.94
C GLU A 210 12.75 -1.15 1.67
N VAL A 211 13.08 -2.43 1.67
CA VAL A 211 13.73 -3.10 0.54
C VAL A 211 12.80 -4.15 -0.03
N GLN A 212 12.49 -4.02 -1.32
CA GLN A 212 11.72 -5.03 -2.05
C GLN A 212 12.57 -6.28 -2.26
N LEU A 213 11.99 -7.44 -1.99
CA LEU A 213 12.60 -8.75 -2.21
C LEU A 213 11.70 -9.62 -3.08
N CYS A 214 12.33 -10.52 -3.83
CA CYS A 214 11.68 -11.67 -4.45
C CYS A 214 12.55 -12.91 -4.23
N GLY A 215 11.95 -13.99 -3.74
CA GLY A 215 12.59 -15.30 -3.61
C GLY A 215 11.87 -16.37 -4.40
N ASP A 216 12.60 -17.32 -4.99
CA ASP A 216 12.01 -18.50 -5.65
C ASP A 216 12.10 -19.77 -4.78
N SER A 217 11.40 -20.82 -5.21
CA SER A 217 11.44 -22.13 -4.56
C SER A 217 12.74 -22.91 -4.81
N HIS A 218 13.70 -22.33 -5.55
CA HIS A 218 15.02 -22.90 -5.83
C HIS A 218 16.10 -22.36 -4.89
N GLY A 219 15.71 -21.55 -3.90
CA GLY A 219 16.57 -21.00 -2.86
C GLY A 219 17.29 -19.71 -3.26
N ARG A 220 16.89 -19.08 -4.36
CA ARG A 220 17.46 -17.79 -4.79
C ARG A 220 16.61 -16.64 -4.27
N VAL A 221 17.25 -15.61 -3.72
CA VAL A 221 16.62 -14.35 -3.34
C VAL A 221 17.34 -13.18 -4.03
N VAL A 222 16.57 -12.20 -4.50
CA VAL A 222 17.09 -10.93 -5.05
C VAL A 222 16.36 -9.76 -4.41
N HIS A 223 17.04 -8.62 -4.29
CA HIS A 223 16.41 -7.34 -3.98
C HIS A 223 16.09 -6.54 -5.25
N LEU A 224 15.02 -5.76 -5.20
CA LEU A 224 14.62 -4.80 -6.24
C LEU A 224 14.80 -3.36 -5.76
N HIS A 225 15.86 -3.15 -4.98
CA HIS A 225 16.26 -1.88 -4.37
C HIS A 225 15.28 -1.43 -3.26
N GLU A 226 15.48 -0.21 -2.78
CA GLU A 226 14.74 0.37 -1.68
C GLU A 226 13.65 1.35 -2.12
N ARG A 227 12.71 1.58 -1.20
CA ARG A 227 11.72 2.65 -1.24
C ARG A 227 11.85 3.54 -0.01
N GLU A 228 11.50 4.79 -0.19
CA GLU A 228 11.36 5.80 0.85
C GLU A 228 9.87 5.99 1.16
N CYS A 229 9.49 5.73 2.40
CA CYS A 229 8.10 5.67 2.85
C CYS A 229 7.85 6.55 4.09
N SER A 230 8.71 7.52 4.35
CA SER A 230 8.65 8.36 5.55
C SER A 230 7.39 9.21 5.67
N ILE A 231 6.75 9.61 4.57
CA ILE A 231 5.58 10.50 4.65
C ILE A 231 4.37 9.69 5.04
N GLN A 232 4.00 9.80 6.32
CA GLN A 232 2.98 8.98 6.96
C GLN A 232 2.01 9.82 7.79
N ARG A 233 0.83 9.28 8.03
CA ARG A 233 -0.13 9.77 9.02
C ARG A 233 -0.50 8.62 9.95
N ARG A 234 -0.17 8.74 11.25
CA ARG A 234 -0.42 7.69 12.27
C ARG A 234 0.06 6.31 11.80
N HIS A 235 1.30 6.25 11.30
CA HIS A 235 1.94 5.05 10.74
C HIS A 235 1.32 4.50 9.44
N GLN A 236 0.39 5.22 8.81
CA GLN A 236 -0.10 4.89 7.47
C GLN A 236 0.66 5.71 6.44
N LYS A 237 1.34 5.04 5.53
CA LYS A 237 2.08 5.66 4.42
C LYS A 237 1.12 6.40 3.48
N LEU A 238 1.53 7.57 3.00
CA LEU A 238 0.74 8.45 2.12
C LEU A 238 1.44 8.72 0.78
N VAL A 239 2.76 8.89 0.83
CA VAL A 239 3.62 9.15 -0.33
C VAL A 239 4.86 8.28 -0.21
N GLU A 240 5.17 7.58 -1.30
CA GLU A 240 6.29 6.66 -1.39
C GLU A 240 7.10 6.98 -2.64
N GLU A 241 8.42 6.86 -2.57
CA GLU A 241 9.29 7.08 -3.72
C GLU A 241 10.41 6.04 -3.84
N ALA A 242 10.84 5.78 -5.07
CA ALA A 242 11.92 4.85 -5.38
C ALA A 242 12.87 5.47 -6.42
N PRO A 243 14.20 5.39 -6.23
CA PRO A 243 14.89 5.03 -4.98
C PRO A 243 14.72 6.11 -3.88
N SER A 244 15.23 5.87 -2.67
CA SER A 244 15.24 6.91 -1.63
C SER A 244 16.17 8.08 -2.00
N PRO A 245 15.79 9.35 -1.77
CA PRO A 245 16.66 10.51 -1.97
C PRO A 245 17.78 10.61 -0.93
N LEU A 246 17.66 9.87 0.18
CA LEU A 246 18.65 9.88 1.26
C LEU A 246 19.87 9.05 0.90
N LEU A 247 19.67 7.89 0.28
CA LEU A 247 20.73 6.87 0.19
C LEU A 247 21.68 7.09 -0.99
N GLY A 248 22.97 7.17 -0.68
CA GLY A 248 24.05 6.96 -1.65
C GLY A 248 24.17 5.50 -2.09
N PRO A 249 24.97 5.19 -3.11
CA PRO A 249 25.16 3.81 -3.59
C PRO A 249 25.65 2.82 -2.52
N GLU A 250 26.55 3.27 -1.64
CA GLU A 250 27.12 2.43 -0.56
C GLU A 250 26.06 2.05 0.47
N ASP A 251 25.32 3.03 1.02
CA ASP A 251 24.27 2.78 2.00
C ASP A 251 23.11 1.98 1.42
N ARG A 252 22.78 2.22 0.14
CA ARG A 252 21.83 1.40 -0.60
C ARG A 252 22.27 -0.06 -0.68
N ALA A 253 23.53 -0.32 -0.99
CA ALA A 253 24.06 -1.69 -1.00
C ALA A 253 23.96 -2.32 0.40
N ARG A 254 24.38 -1.59 1.45
CA ARG A 254 24.34 -2.07 2.84
C ARG A 254 22.94 -2.48 3.29
N ILE A 255 21.94 -1.64 3.06
CA ILE A 255 20.55 -1.93 3.48
C ILE A 255 19.95 -3.06 2.64
N CYS A 256 20.22 -3.10 1.33
CA CYS A 256 19.73 -4.14 0.45
C CYS A 256 20.34 -5.51 0.77
N GLU A 257 21.64 -5.58 1.04
CA GLU A 257 22.31 -6.81 1.47
C GLU A 257 21.78 -7.31 2.82
N ALA A 258 21.48 -6.40 3.76
CA ALA A 258 20.85 -6.77 5.02
C ALA A 258 19.45 -7.37 4.81
N ALA A 259 18.66 -6.80 3.90
CA ALA A 259 17.34 -7.33 3.55
C ALA A 259 17.42 -8.70 2.87
N VAL A 260 18.41 -8.93 1.99
CA VAL A 260 18.63 -10.25 1.38
C VAL A 260 18.99 -11.29 2.45
N ARG A 261 19.92 -10.98 3.37
CA ARG A 261 20.25 -11.88 4.49
C ARG A 261 19.03 -12.21 5.35
N ALA A 262 18.18 -11.21 5.63
CA ALA A 262 16.92 -11.41 6.36
C ALA A 262 16.02 -12.44 5.67
N ALA A 263 15.84 -12.31 4.36
CA ALA A 263 15.00 -13.21 3.57
C ALA A 263 15.61 -14.62 3.42
N GLU A 264 16.91 -14.72 3.21
CA GLU A 264 17.62 -16.00 3.15
C GLU A 264 17.52 -16.77 4.47
N ALA A 265 17.61 -16.07 5.61
CA ALA A 265 17.52 -16.68 6.94
C ALA A 265 16.18 -17.39 7.21
N VAL A 266 15.11 -17.00 6.51
CA VAL A 266 13.78 -17.61 6.63
C VAL A 266 13.35 -18.40 5.40
N GLY A 267 14.27 -18.64 4.46
CA GLY A 267 13.98 -19.36 3.21
C GLY A 267 12.83 -18.73 2.41
N TYR A 268 12.83 -17.39 2.30
CA TYR A 268 11.69 -16.64 1.80
C TYR A 268 11.35 -16.96 0.33
N VAL A 269 10.06 -17.15 0.03
CA VAL A 269 9.52 -17.40 -1.32
C VAL A 269 8.42 -16.39 -1.65
N GLY A 270 8.38 -15.94 -2.90
CA GLY A 270 7.45 -14.93 -3.39
C GLY A 270 7.97 -13.50 -3.23
N ALA A 271 7.08 -12.52 -3.34
CA ALA A 271 7.41 -11.11 -3.09
C ALA A 271 7.27 -10.80 -1.59
N GLY A 272 8.19 -10.01 -1.05
CA GLY A 272 8.19 -9.57 0.34
C GLY A 272 8.96 -8.28 0.50
N THR A 273 8.84 -7.65 1.65
CA THR A 273 9.57 -6.41 1.94
C THR A 273 10.12 -6.44 3.34
N VAL A 274 11.39 -6.07 3.50
CA VAL A 274 11.99 -5.81 4.82
C VAL A 274 12.02 -4.31 5.06
N GLU A 275 11.39 -3.88 6.14
CA GLU A 275 11.29 -2.48 6.54
C GLU A 275 12.37 -2.13 7.58
N PHE A 276 12.87 -0.91 7.49
CA PHE A 276 13.91 -0.36 8.34
C PHE A 276 13.58 1.07 8.78
N LEU A 277 14.01 1.41 9.99
CA LEU A 277 14.13 2.79 10.45
C LEU A 277 15.55 3.29 10.23
N TRP A 278 15.72 4.43 9.58
CA TRP A 278 17.02 5.07 9.37
C TRP A 278 17.14 6.36 10.19
N GLN A 279 18.22 6.49 10.96
CA GLN A 279 18.60 7.74 11.64
C GLN A 279 20.10 7.75 11.94
N ASP A 280 20.73 8.92 11.88
CA ASP A 280 22.15 9.12 12.23
C ASP A 280 23.08 8.13 11.51
N ASP A 281 22.92 8.02 10.18
CA ASP A 281 23.67 7.11 9.28
C ASP A 281 23.62 5.61 9.64
N SER A 282 22.63 5.24 10.44
CA SER A 282 22.35 3.88 10.88
C SER A 282 20.95 3.47 10.47
N PHE A 283 20.77 2.20 10.15
CA PHE A 283 19.47 1.59 9.90
C PHE A 283 19.21 0.43 10.85
N TYR A 284 17.93 0.20 11.12
CA TYR A 284 17.48 -0.79 12.08
C TYR A 284 16.24 -1.49 11.54
N PHE A 285 16.24 -2.82 11.52
CA PHE A 285 15.10 -3.64 11.14
C PHE A 285 13.87 -3.25 11.97
N LEU A 286 12.76 -3.05 11.27
CA LEU A 286 11.46 -2.75 11.85
C LEU A 286 10.58 -4.00 11.81
N GLU A 287 10.31 -4.49 10.60
CA GLU A 287 9.48 -5.67 10.35
C GLU A 287 9.74 -6.24 8.96
N MET A 288 9.18 -7.42 8.69
CA MET A 288 9.12 -7.99 7.35
C MET A 288 7.66 -8.20 6.96
N ASN A 289 7.25 -7.54 5.89
CA ASN A 289 5.92 -7.72 5.30
C ASN A 289 5.98 -8.94 4.38
N THR A 290 5.26 -10.00 4.74
CA THR A 290 5.34 -11.32 4.09
C THR A 290 4.42 -11.44 2.87
N ARG A 291 4.34 -10.35 2.10
CA ARG A 291 3.41 -10.15 0.99
C ARG A 291 3.87 -9.01 0.08
N ILE A 292 3.17 -8.83 -1.04
CA ILE A 292 3.27 -7.59 -1.82
C ILE A 292 2.73 -6.39 -1.01
N GLN A 293 3.20 -5.19 -1.34
CA GLN A 293 2.79 -3.94 -0.70
C GLN A 293 2.06 -3.02 -1.69
N VAL A 294 1.39 -1.99 -1.16
CA VAL A 294 0.59 -1.03 -1.94
C VAL A 294 1.50 -0.30 -2.93
N GLU A 295 2.67 0.11 -2.44
CA GLU A 295 3.74 0.90 -3.05
C GLU A 295 4.69 0.10 -3.95
N HIS A 296 4.43 -1.18 -4.22
CA HIS A 296 5.19 -1.95 -5.19
C HIS A 296 5.34 -1.27 -6.58
N PRO A 297 4.38 -0.47 -7.10
CA PRO A 297 4.50 0.15 -8.41
C PRO A 297 5.69 1.09 -8.55
N VAL A 298 6.13 1.81 -7.50
CA VAL A 298 7.31 2.68 -7.64
C VAL A 298 8.56 1.87 -7.92
N THR A 299 8.68 0.66 -7.33
CA THR A 299 9.76 -0.28 -7.65
C THR A 299 9.63 -0.77 -9.09
N GLU A 300 8.44 -1.22 -9.52
CA GLU A 300 8.23 -1.66 -10.92
C GLU A 300 8.59 -0.56 -11.94
N MET A 301 8.27 0.70 -11.64
CA MET A 301 8.53 1.82 -12.54
C MET A 301 10.02 2.13 -12.70
N VAL A 302 10.87 1.85 -11.70
CA VAL A 302 12.32 2.10 -11.79
C VAL A 302 13.13 0.88 -12.21
N THR A 303 12.61 -0.33 -12.00
CA THR A 303 13.28 -1.58 -12.40
C THR A 303 12.77 -2.16 -13.72
N GLY A 304 11.54 -1.82 -14.13
CA GLY A 304 10.86 -2.46 -15.25
C GLY A 304 10.44 -3.91 -14.97
N VAL A 305 10.55 -4.37 -13.72
CA VAL A 305 10.12 -5.71 -13.31
C VAL A 305 8.65 -5.67 -12.88
N ASP A 306 7.82 -6.53 -13.45
CA ASP A 306 6.45 -6.76 -12.98
C ASP A 306 6.46 -7.74 -11.79
N LEU A 307 6.20 -7.23 -10.59
CA LEU A 307 6.30 -7.99 -9.34
C LEU A 307 5.17 -9.01 -9.20
N VAL A 308 3.97 -8.69 -9.68
CA VAL A 308 2.82 -9.60 -9.59
C VAL A 308 2.93 -10.73 -10.60
N GLU A 309 3.46 -10.44 -11.80
CA GLU A 309 3.84 -11.46 -12.78
C GLU A 309 4.86 -12.42 -12.18
N TRP A 310 5.91 -11.90 -11.53
CA TRP A 310 6.92 -12.71 -10.85
C TRP A 310 6.31 -13.57 -9.74
N GLN A 311 5.41 -13.04 -8.92
CA GLN A 311 4.71 -13.84 -7.92
C GLN A 311 3.98 -15.04 -8.52
N LEU A 312 3.27 -14.86 -9.64
CA LEU A 312 2.54 -15.94 -10.32
C LEU A 312 3.48 -16.98 -10.96
N ARG A 313 4.61 -16.54 -11.52
CA ARG A 313 5.68 -17.42 -12.05
C ARG A 313 6.34 -18.24 -10.94
N ILE A 314 6.73 -17.60 -9.85
CA ILE A 314 7.33 -18.26 -8.68
C ILE A 314 6.35 -19.27 -8.09
N ALA A 315 5.08 -18.90 -7.92
CA ALA A 315 4.04 -19.82 -7.46
C ALA A 315 3.81 -20.99 -8.43
N SER A 316 4.17 -20.82 -9.70
CA SER A 316 4.18 -21.89 -10.71
C SER A 316 5.44 -22.78 -10.66
N GLY A 317 6.37 -22.53 -9.72
CA GLY A 317 7.64 -23.23 -9.56
C GLY A 317 8.77 -22.76 -10.49
N GLU A 318 8.58 -21.65 -11.20
CA GLU A 318 9.62 -21.09 -12.07
C GLU A 318 10.72 -20.41 -11.23
N PRO A 319 12.00 -20.48 -11.65
CA PRO A 319 13.07 -19.72 -11.02
C PRO A 319 12.93 -18.21 -11.29
N LEU A 320 13.63 -17.39 -10.51
CA LEU A 320 13.68 -15.94 -10.72
C LEU A 320 14.17 -15.60 -12.14
N PRO A 321 13.44 -14.77 -12.91
CA PRO A 321 13.80 -14.45 -14.30
C PRO A 321 15.11 -13.69 -14.48
N LEU A 322 15.56 -12.95 -13.47
CA LEU A 322 16.75 -12.10 -13.51
C LEU A 322 17.68 -12.38 -12.33
N ALA A 323 18.98 -12.18 -12.57
CA ALA A 323 20.00 -12.09 -11.55
C ALA A 323 20.08 -10.71 -10.88
N GLN A 324 20.74 -10.65 -9.71
CA GLN A 324 20.84 -9.43 -8.92
C GLN A 324 21.52 -8.29 -9.69
N ASP A 325 22.53 -8.60 -10.51
CA ASP A 325 23.28 -7.67 -11.35
C ASP A 325 22.55 -7.30 -12.66
N GLU A 326 21.45 -7.98 -12.98
CA GLU A 326 20.59 -7.68 -14.14
C GLU A 326 19.41 -6.77 -13.79
N ILE A 327 19.11 -6.57 -12.50
CA ILE A 327 18.00 -5.71 -12.04
C ILE A 327 18.43 -4.24 -12.12
N PRO A 328 17.79 -3.43 -12.98
CA PRO A 328 18.22 -2.06 -13.18
C PRO A 328 17.58 -1.11 -12.16
N LEU A 329 18.21 0.06 -11.96
CA LEU A 329 17.66 1.17 -11.20
C LEU A 329 17.68 2.42 -12.08
N VAL A 330 16.59 2.70 -12.80
CA VAL A 330 16.55 3.76 -13.81
C VAL A 330 15.47 4.78 -13.52
N GLY A 331 15.91 6.00 -13.19
CA GLY A 331 15.06 7.15 -12.98
C GLY A 331 14.61 7.26 -11.53
N HIS A 332 13.44 7.88 -11.35
CA HIS A 332 12.83 8.06 -10.03
C HIS A 332 11.32 7.99 -10.18
N ALA A 333 10.66 7.27 -9.28
CA ALA A 333 9.22 7.11 -9.26
C ALA A 333 8.63 7.55 -7.92
N ILE A 334 7.43 8.11 -7.95
CA ILE A 334 6.68 8.59 -6.78
C ILE A 334 5.26 8.06 -6.89
N GLU A 335 4.73 7.51 -5.81
CA GLU A 335 3.34 7.14 -5.63
C GLU A 335 2.66 8.04 -4.60
N CYS A 336 1.40 8.35 -4.84
CA CYS A 336 0.54 9.01 -3.88
C CYS A 336 -0.74 8.18 -3.70
N ARG A 337 -1.07 7.85 -2.45
CA ARG A 337 -2.29 7.13 -2.10
C ARG A 337 -3.49 8.05 -2.10
N ILE A 338 -4.42 7.82 -3.03
CA ILE A 338 -5.69 8.54 -3.07
C ILE A 338 -6.68 7.80 -2.18
N THR A 339 -6.97 8.35 -1.00
CA THR A 339 -7.91 7.78 -0.02
C THR A 339 -9.20 8.59 0.04
N SER A 340 -10.30 7.97 0.48
CA SER A 340 -11.58 8.60 0.77
C SER A 340 -11.62 9.15 2.20
N GLU A 341 -10.68 10.03 2.53
CA GLU A 341 -10.62 10.74 3.80
C GLU A 341 -10.56 12.25 3.53
N SER A 342 -11.07 13.08 4.46
CA SER A 342 -10.92 14.54 4.40
C SER A 342 -9.74 14.98 5.27
N PRO A 343 -8.55 15.30 4.70
CA PRO A 343 -7.37 15.63 5.51
C PRO A 343 -7.58 16.82 6.45
N PHE A 344 -8.35 17.81 6.00
CA PHE A 344 -8.59 19.06 6.73
C PHE A 344 -9.65 18.93 7.83
N ASP A 345 -10.41 17.84 7.85
CA ASP A 345 -11.37 17.52 8.92
C ASP A 345 -10.81 16.41 9.82
N GLY A 346 -9.49 16.37 10.03
CA GLY A 346 -8.84 15.35 10.84
C GLY A 346 -8.81 13.96 10.20
N PHE A 347 -8.86 13.90 8.86
CA PHE A 347 -8.90 12.66 8.07
C PHE A 347 -10.13 11.80 8.41
N LEU A 348 -11.29 12.44 8.57
CA LEU A 348 -12.55 11.71 8.70
C LEU A 348 -12.83 10.93 7.40
N PRO A 349 -13.23 9.65 7.48
CA PRO A 349 -13.65 8.88 6.32
C PRO A 349 -14.83 9.54 5.59
N SER A 350 -14.81 9.50 4.27
CA SER A 350 -15.85 10.02 3.39
C SER A 350 -16.52 8.88 2.63
N ALA A 351 -17.79 8.63 2.96
CA ALA A 351 -18.63 7.67 2.26
C ALA A 351 -19.53 8.39 1.25
N GLY A 352 -19.88 7.71 0.15
CA GLY A 352 -20.74 8.28 -0.88
C GLY A 352 -20.59 7.61 -2.23
N SER A 353 -21.22 8.19 -3.25
CA SER A 353 -21.14 7.71 -4.62
C SER A 353 -20.11 8.51 -5.39
N VAL A 354 -19.21 7.84 -6.11
CA VAL A 354 -18.29 8.50 -7.05
C VAL A 354 -19.12 9.06 -8.21
N ALA A 355 -19.33 10.37 -8.22
CA ALA A 355 -20.13 11.08 -9.23
C ALA A 355 -19.33 11.40 -10.50
N GLY A 356 -18.01 11.53 -10.36
CA GLY A 356 -17.09 11.80 -11.47
C GLY A 356 -15.68 11.33 -11.13
N LEU A 357 -14.95 10.90 -12.15
CA LEU A 357 -13.58 10.46 -12.07
C LEU A 357 -12.84 10.90 -13.33
N GLU A 358 -11.86 11.78 -13.19
CA GLU A 358 -10.89 12.09 -14.23
C GLU A 358 -9.49 11.70 -13.76
N VAL A 359 -8.88 10.77 -14.50
CA VAL A 359 -7.56 10.21 -14.21
C VAL A 359 -6.55 10.85 -15.16
N PRO A 360 -5.42 11.39 -14.65
CA PRO A 360 -4.38 11.98 -15.49
C PRO A 360 -3.70 10.93 -16.36
N GLY A 361 -3.21 11.36 -17.52
CA GLY A 361 -2.45 10.52 -18.45
C GLY A 361 -1.09 11.10 -18.81
N GLY A 362 -0.54 10.64 -19.93
CA GLY A 362 0.71 11.12 -20.50
C GLY A 362 1.94 10.32 -20.09
N PRO A 363 3.13 10.64 -20.64
CA PRO A 363 4.34 9.85 -20.45
C PRO A 363 4.76 9.75 -18.98
N GLY A 364 4.94 8.50 -18.53
CA GLY A 364 5.39 8.21 -17.17
C GLY A 364 4.34 8.46 -16.08
N VAL A 365 3.04 8.44 -16.42
CA VAL A 365 1.94 8.45 -15.44
C VAL A 365 1.24 7.10 -15.47
N ARG A 366 0.97 6.55 -14.29
CA ARG A 366 0.25 5.29 -14.07
C ARG A 366 -0.83 5.51 -13.01
N TRP A 367 -1.97 4.86 -13.21
CA TRP A 367 -3.09 4.86 -12.26
C TRP A 367 -3.55 3.44 -11.99
N ASP A 368 -3.48 3.06 -10.73
CA ASP A 368 -3.97 1.78 -10.22
C ASP A 368 -5.18 2.06 -9.33
N GLY A 369 -6.37 2.06 -9.92
CA GLY A 369 -7.62 2.46 -9.25
C GLY A 369 -8.55 1.29 -8.91
N GLY A 370 -9.15 1.35 -7.71
CA GLY A 370 -10.14 0.40 -7.22
C GLY A 370 -11.59 0.87 -7.37
N VAL A 371 -11.83 2.06 -7.92
CA VAL A 371 -13.16 2.67 -8.08
C VAL A 371 -13.36 3.23 -9.49
N GLY A 372 -14.63 3.37 -9.89
CA GLY A 372 -15.06 4.03 -11.13
C GLY A 372 -16.27 4.94 -10.89
N VAL A 373 -16.73 5.62 -11.94
CA VAL A 373 -17.97 6.41 -11.87
C VAL A 373 -19.15 5.50 -11.50
N GLY A 374 -19.92 5.90 -10.49
CA GLY A 374 -21.03 5.13 -9.94
C GLY A 374 -20.65 4.17 -8.81
N SER A 375 -19.36 3.96 -8.54
CA SER A 375 -18.93 3.14 -7.40
C SER A 375 -19.43 3.72 -6.07
N GLN A 376 -19.90 2.84 -5.18
CA GLN A 376 -20.28 3.18 -3.82
C GLN A 376 -19.06 3.03 -2.90
N VAL A 377 -18.63 4.13 -2.30
CA VAL A 377 -17.58 4.16 -1.27
C VAL A 377 -18.26 4.05 0.08
N GLY A 378 -18.04 2.92 0.76
CA GLY A 378 -18.58 2.64 2.09
C GLY A 378 -17.55 2.81 3.20
N LEU A 379 -17.95 2.48 4.42
CA LEU A 379 -17.09 2.48 5.62
C LEU A 379 -16.68 1.07 6.07
N HIS A 380 -16.97 0.05 5.26
CA HIS A 380 -16.73 -1.35 5.61
C HIS A 380 -15.27 -1.79 5.41
N TYR A 381 -14.50 -1.05 4.61
CA TYR A 381 -13.14 -1.40 4.19
C TYR A 381 -12.19 -0.22 4.38
N ASP A 382 -10.92 -0.44 4.01
CA ASP A 382 -9.93 0.62 3.97
C ASP A 382 -10.35 1.74 2.98
N PRO A 383 -9.90 2.98 3.21
CA PRO A 383 -10.34 4.12 2.42
C PRO A 383 -9.59 4.26 1.08
N LEU A 384 -8.71 3.35 0.68
CA LEU A 384 -7.95 3.51 -0.56
C LEU A 384 -8.86 3.44 -1.79
N LEU A 385 -8.89 4.52 -2.57
CA LEU A 385 -9.62 4.61 -3.84
C LEU A 385 -8.72 4.21 -5.01
N GLY A 386 -7.43 4.49 -4.91
CA GLY A 386 -6.44 4.14 -5.90
C GLY A 386 -5.10 4.81 -5.65
N LYS A 387 -4.16 4.55 -6.55
CA LYS A 387 -2.77 4.99 -6.45
C LYS A 387 -2.41 5.76 -7.71
N LEU A 388 -1.94 6.99 -7.53
CA LEU A 388 -1.40 7.78 -8.63
C LEU A 388 0.13 7.64 -8.59
N ILE A 389 0.71 7.13 -9.67
CA ILE A 389 2.15 6.86 -9.76
C ILE A 389 2.74 7.63 -10.93
N VAL A 390 3.91 8.21 -10.71
CA VAL A 390 4.68 8.84 -11.79
C VAL A 390 6.12 8.37 -11.81
N ARG A 391 6.75 8.44 -12.97
CA ARG A 391 8.20 8.22 -13.14
C ARG A 391 8.82 9.32 -13.98
N ALA A 392 10.05 9.69 -13.65
CA ALA A 392 10.90 10.58 -14.44
C ALA A 392 12.34 10.07 -14.51
N THR A 393 13.20 10.83 -15.20
CA THR A 393 14.65 10.61 -15.24
C THR A 393 15.33 10.91 -13.92
N ASP A 394 14.77 11.81 -13.10
CA ASP A 394 15.29 12.24 -11.81
C ASP A 394 14.15 12.62 -10.85
N ARG A 395 14.46 12.75 -9.55
CA ARG A 395 13.49 13.12 -8.53
C ARG A 395 12.80 14.46 -8.80
N PRO A 396 13.50 15.57 -9.12
CA PRO A 396 12.83 16.84 -9.43
C PRO A 396 11.85 16.72 -10.61
N GLY A 397 12.18 15.94 -11.65
CA GLY A 397 11.29 15.65 -12.76
C GLY A 397 10.08 14.83 -12.35
N ALA A 398 10.23 13.88 -11.42
CA ALA A 398 9.14 13.07 -10.90
C ALA A 398 8.17 13.94 -10.08
N ILE A 399 8.70 14.83 -9.22
CA ILE A 399 7.89 15.76 -8.42
C ILE A 399 7.09 16.70 -9.33
N ARG A 400 7.72 17.33 -10.33
CA ARG A 400 6.99 18.18 -11.31
C ARG A 400 5.90 17.40 -12.05
N ARG A 401 6.17 16.15 -12.40
CA ARG A 401 5.21 15.29 -13.08
C ARG A 401 4.04 14.90 -12.18
N MET A 402 4.31 14.62 -10.90
CA MET A 402 3.31 14.32 -9.87
C MET A 402 2.43 15.53 -9.61
N ALA A 403 3.01 16.72 -9.42
CA ALA A 403 2.26 17.97 -9.23
C ALA A 403 1.23 18.17 -10.37
N ARG A 404 1.69 18.12 -11.63
CA ARG A 404 0.81 18.23 -12.80
C ARG A 404 -0.24 17.10 -12.86
N ALA A 405 0.13 15.86 -12.52
CA ALA A 405 -0.82 14.74 -12.52
C ALA A 405 -1.89 14.90 -11.43
N LEU A 406 -1.52 15.38 -10.24
CA LEU A 406 -2.46 15.70 -9.17
C LEU A 406 -3.37 16.87 -9.57
N ASP A 407 -2.86 17.91 -10.23
CA ASP A 407 -3.70 19.03 -10.72
C ASP A 407 -4.76 18.58 -11.74
N GLU A 408 -4.42 17.61 -12.59
CA GLU A 408 -5.35 17.00 -13.56
C GLU A 408 -6.30 15.96 -12.94
N PHE A 409 -6.01 15.47 -11.73
CA PHE A 409 -6.78 14.40 -11.08
C PHE A 409 -8.03 14.92 -10.37
N LEU A 410 -9.18 14.33 -10.67
CA LEU A 410 -10.46 14.67 -10.06
C LEU A 410 -11.23 13.42 -9.65
N ILE A 411 -11.68 13.40 -8.40
CA ILE A 411 -12.77 12.53 -7.92
C ILE A 411 -13.85 13.43 -7.35
N ALA A 412 -15.07 13.31 -7.84
CA ALA A 412 -16.24 14.03 -7.37
C ALA A 412 -17.21 13.10 -6.63
N GLY A 413 -17.91 13.62 -5.62
CA GLY A 413 -18.92 12.90 -4.83
C GLY A 413 -18.43 12.37 -3.49
N VAL A 414 -17.11 12.27 -3.29
CA VAL A 414 -16.47 11.92 -2.00
C VAL A 414 -15.27 12.83 -1.76
N ALA A 415 -14.95 13.12 -0.50
CA ALA A 415 -13.71 13.82 -0.15
C ALA A 415 -12.51 12.88 -0.37
N THR A 416 -11.34 13.45 -0.69
CA THR A 416 -10.12 12.66 -0.94
C THR A 416 -8.88 13.26 -0.31
N SER A 417 -7.82 12.45 -0.19
CA SER A 417 -6.48 12.88 0.23
C SER A 417 -5.76 13.78 -0.80
N ALA A 418 -6.21 13.83 -2.06
CA ALA A 418 -5.54 14.52 -3.17
C ALA A 418 -5.17 16.00 -2.89
N PRO A 419 -6.02 16.82 -2.21
CA PRO A 419 -5.65 18.19 -1.88
C PRO A 419 -4.45 18.31 -0.94
N LEU A 420 -4.31 17.41 0.05
CA LEU A 420 -3.12 17.37 0.91
C LEU A 420 -1.88 16.98 0.11
N LEU A 421 -2.01 15.96 -0.75
CA LEU A 421 -0.92 15.49 -1.59
C LEU A 421 -0.39 16.60 -2.52
N ARG A 422 -1.28 17.44 -3.06
CA ARG A 422 -0.88 18.64 -3.82
C ARG A 422 -0.03 19.60 -3.00
N ARG A 423 -0.35 19.79 -1.71
CA ARG A 423 0.46 20.66 -0.83
C ARG A 423 1.83 20.04 -0.56
N ILE A 424 1.89 18.74 -0.27
CA ILE A 424 3.14 18.02 0.01
C ILE A 424 4.12 18.14 -1.16
N VAL A 425 3.67 17.94 -2.41
CA VAL A 425 4.59 17.99 -3.57
C VAL A 425 5.16 19.39 -3.87
N HIS A 426 4.62 20.43 -3.23
CA HIS A 426 5.12 21.81 -3.31
C HIS A 426 5.86 22.28 -2.06
N GLU A 427 5.92 21.45 -1.01
CA GLU A 427 6.52 21.82 0.26
C GLU A 427 8.06 21.80 0.15
N PRO A 428 8.76 22.86 0.60
CA PRO A 428 10.22 22.97 0.54
C PRO A 428 11.03 21.78 1.07
N ASP A 429 10.72 21.24 2.25
CA ASP A 429 11.43 20.09 2.82
C ASP A 429 11.17 18.80 2.02
N TYR A 430 9.97 18.61 1.47
CA TYR A 430 9.70 17.53 0.52
C TYR A 430 10.58 17.66 -0.73
N LEU A 431 10.65 18.87 -1.32
CA LEU A 431 11.48 19.15 -2.49
C LEU A 431 12.97 18.90 -2.21
N ALA A 432 13.45 19.27 -1.02
CA ALA A 432 14.82 19.02 -0.56
C ALA A 432 15.09 17.56 -0.17
N GLY A 433 14.04 16.74 0.00
CA GLY A 433 14.17 15.36 0.47
C GLY A 433 14.45 15.28 1.96
N HIS A 434 14.08 16.29 2.75
CA HIS A 434 14.13 16.30 4.21
C HIS A 434 12.87 15.64 4.77
N LEU A 435 12.87 14.31 4.84
CA LEU A 435 11.70 13.51 5.21
C LEU A 435 11.94 12.80 6.54
N SER A 436 10.85 12.55 7.28
CA SER A 436 10.84 11.70 8.47
C SER A 436 9.43 11.15 8.70
N THR A 437 9.27 10.13 9.54
CA THR A 437 7.94 9.63 9.94
C THR A 437 7.09 10.67 10.68
N ALA A 438 7.70 11.76 11.16
CA ALA A 438 7.02 12.88 11.81
C ALA A 438 6.70 14.03 10.83
N TYR A 439 6.85 13.83 9.52
CA TYR A 439 6.77 14.91 8.52
C TYR A 439 5.50 15.77 8.64
N LEU A 440 4.30 15.18 8.79
CA LEU A 440 3.07 15.95 8.96
C LEU A 440 2.93 16.62 10.33
N GLU A 441 3.63 16.13 11.35
CA GLU A 441 3.68 16.75 12.68
C GLU A 441 4.62 17.96 12.68
N ASP A 442 5.73 17.87 11.94
CA ASP A 442 6.68 18.96 11.74
C ASP A 442 6.13 20.05 10.78
N HIS A 443 5.14 19.72 9.94
CA HIS A 443 4.50 20.61 8.95
C HIS A 443 2.97 20.76 9.14
N PRO A 444 2.49 21.22 10.31
CA PRO A 444 1.06 21.31 10.61
C PRO A 444 0.30 22.26 9.69
N GLU A 445 0.97 23.22 9.07
CA GLU A 445 0.41 24.16 8.09
C GLU A 445 -0.12 23.46 6.83
N LEU A 446 0.42 22.30 6.45
CA LEU A 446 -0.10 21.50 5.34
C LEU A 446 -1.56 21.05 5.58
N LEU A 447 -1.94 20.91 6.85
CA LEU A 447 -3.28 20.53 7.29
C LEU A 447 -4.14 21.74 7.70
N SER A 448 -3.59 22.95 7.69
CA SER A 448 -4.32 24.17 8.03
C SER A 448 -5.23 24.64 6.89
N GLU A 449 -6.40 25.20 7.21
CA GLU A 449 -7.35 25.81 6.26
C GLU A 449 -7.75 24.93 5.06
N ALA A 450 -8.95 24.35 5.12
CA ALA A 450 -9.53 23.71 3.95
C ALA A 450 -9.76 24.76 2.83
N PRO A 451 -9.71 24.38 1.54
CA PRO A 451 -10.07 25.29 0.45
C PRO A 451 -11.42 25.95 0.75
N SER A 452 -11.48 27.26 0.54
CA SER A 452 -12.63 28.07 0.94
C SER A 452 -13.91 27.53 0.29
N PRO A 453 -15.08 27.65 0.94
CA PRO A 453 -16.35 27.22 0.35
C PRO A 453 -16.58 27.78 -1.06
N GLY A 454 -16.14 29.02 -1.32
CA GLY A 454 -16.21 29.65 -2.64
C GLY A 454 -15.33 28.98 -3.70
N GLU A 455 -14.15 28.46 -3.33
CA GLU A 455 -13.30 27.69 -4.25
C GLU A 455 -13.89 26.30 -4.54
N ARG A 456 -14.53 25.66 -3.56
CA ARG A 456 -15.24 24.39 -3.77
C ARG A 456 -16.47 24.58 -4.66
N GLU A 457 -17.25 25.63 -4.42
CA GLU A 457 -18.40 25.98 -5.28
C GLU A 457 -17.94 26.33 -6.70
N ALA A 458 -16.86 27.10 -6.85
CA ALA A 458 -16.29 27.40 -8.16
C ALA A 458 -15.79 26.14 -8.89
N LEU A 459 -15.16 25.20 -8.19
CA LEU A 459 -14.73 23.91 -8.74
C LEU A 459 -15.92 23.03 -9.13
N VAL A 460 -16.98 23.00 -8.32
CA VAL A 460 -18.23 22.27 -8.63
C VAL A 460 -18.92 22.88 -9.85
N VAL A 461 -19.03 24.20 -9.92
CA VAL A 461 -19.57 24.91 -11.08
C VAL A 461 -18.72 24.67 -12.32
N ALA A 462 -17.38 24.71 -12.20
CA ALA A 462 -16.47 24.42 -13.30
C ALA A 462 -16.60 22.97 -13.78
N ALA A 463 -16.69 21.99 -12.87
CA ALA A 463 -16.90 20.59 -13.20
C ALA A 463 -18.26 20.35 -13.88
N ALA A 464 -19.34 20.97 -13.37
CA ALA A 464 -20.66 20.91 -14.00
C ALA A 464 -20.66 21.54 -15.40
N LEU A 465 -19.94 22.64 -15.59
CA LEU A 465 -19.77 23.29 -16.89
C LEU A 465 -18.91 22.47 -17.85
N LEU A 466 -17.85 21.82 -17.36
CA LEU A 466 -17.00 20.92 -18.14
C LEU A 466 -17.78 19.69 -18.59
N GLU A 467 -18.58 19.07 -17.71
CA GLU A 467 -19.43 17.94 -18.07
C GLU A 467 -20.54 18.37 -19.05
N HIS A 468 -21.18 19.51 -18.82
CA HIS A 468 -22.14 20.09 -19.77
C HIS A 468 -21.50 20.33 -21.14
N ARG A 469 -20.26 20.83 -21.18
CA ARG A 469 -19.50 20.97 -22.44
C ARG A 469 -19.12 19.63 -23.02
N ARG A 470 -18.67 18.65 -22.24
CA ARG A 470 -18.31 17.31 -22.72
C ARG A 470 -19.52 16.59 -23.35
N LEU A 471 -20.68 16.70 -22.72
CA LEU A 471 -21.96 16.22 -23.25
C LEU A 471 -22.43 17.05 -24.46
N GLY A 472 -22.15 18.35 -24.49
CA GLY A 472 -22.47 19.26 -25.59
C GLY A 472 -21.48 19.26 -26.77
N VAL A 473 -20.26 18.73 -26.59
CA VAL A 473 -19.13 18.81 -27.55
C VAL A 473 -18.82 17.45 -28.20
N ARG A 474 -19.67 16.43 -28.04
CA ARG A 474 -19.78 15.39 -29.08
C ARG A 474 -20.45 15.99 -30.33
N ALA A 475 -19.75 16.89 -31.01
CA ALA A 475 -19.95 17.08 -32.43
C ALA A 475 -19.59 15.75 -33.09
N ALA A 476 -20.61 15.02 -33.56
CA ALA A 476 -20.41 13.84 -34.38
C ALA A 476 -19.42 14.18 -35.50
N PRO A 477 -18.46 13.29 -35.83
CA PRO A 477 -17.54 13.54 -36.93
C PRO A 477 -18.34 13.83 -38.21
N ARG A 478 -17.87 14.77 -39.01
CA ARG A 478 -18.40 14.97 -40.37
C ARG A 478 -18.13 13.69 -41.16
N ILE A 479 -19.16 12.88 -41.36
CA ILE A 479 -19.13 11.82 -42.38
C ILE A 479 -19.19 12.54 -43.73
N VAL A 480 -18.05 12.54 -44.44
CA VAL A 480 -17.98 13.00 -45.82
C VAL A 480 -18.05 11.76 -46.70
N ASP A 481 -19.21 11.52 -47.29
CA ASP A 481 -19.35 10.60 -48.40
C ASP A 481 -19.69 11.41 -49.65
N GLY A 482 -18.91 11.25 -50.73
CA GLY A 482 -19.28 11.70 -52.07
C GLY A 482 -19.56 13.21 -52.31
N GLY A 483 -18.95 14.14 -51.57
CA GLY A 483 -18.78 15.52 -52.04
C GLY A 483 -19.96 16.50 -51.93
N ARG A 484 -21.03 16.22 -51.17
CA ARG A 484 -22.00 17.26 -50.75
C ARG A 484 -22.39 17.15 -49.27
N PRO A 485 -22.38 18.26 -48.50
CA PRO A 485 -22.79 18.23 -47.10
C PRO A 485 -24.30 18.06 -46.98
N LEU A 486 -24.75 17.03 -46.24
CA LEU A 486 -26.15 16.88 -45.87
C LEU A 486 -26.56 17.87 -44.76
N PRO A 487 -27.78 18.42 -44.77
CA PRO A 487 -28.28 19.26 -43.69
C PRO A 487 -28.54 18.45 -42.42
N ARG A 488 -28.24 19.08 -41.26
CA ARG A 488 -28.13 18.46 -39.92
C ARG A 488 -29.35 17.66 -39.43
N TRP A 489 -30.54 17.87 -39.97
CA TRP A 489 -31.75 17.18 -39.53
C TRP A 489 -31.95 15.81 -40.19
N ALA A 490 -31.23 15.50 -41.28
CA ALA A 490 -31.35 14.24 -42.00
C ALA A 490 -30.61 13.06 -41.32
N ALA A 491 -29.77 13.34 -40.31
CA ALA A 491 -28.91 12.35 -39.65
C ALA A 491 -29.42 11.91 -38.26
N LEU A 492 -30.64 12.27 -37.85
CA LEU A 492 -31.22 11.78 -36.61
C LEU A 492 -31.86 10.40 -36.84
N PRO A 493 -31.63 9.40 -35.96
CA PRO A 493 -32.38 8.15 -36.01
C PRO A 493 -33.85 8.48 -35.72
N ARG A 494 -34.76 8.05 -36.61
CA ARG A 494 -36.21 8.11 -36.32
C ARG A 494 -36.49 7.27 -35.08
N SER A 495 -36.72 7.94 -33.95
CA SER A 495 -37.20 7.31 -32.72
C SER A 495 -38.53 6.60 -33.00
N ARG A 496 -38.60 5.32 -32.63
CA ARG A 496 -39.82 4.50 -32.68
C ARG A 496 -40.98 5.26 -32.00
N GLN A 497 -42.07 5.46 -32.74
CA GLN A 497 -43.34 5.91 -32.18
C GLN A 497 -43.90 4.87 -31.21
N PRO A 498 -44.60 5.28 -30.14
CA PRO A 498 -45.36 4.37 -29.30
C PRO A 498 -46.63 3.96 -30.05
N THR A 499 -46.78 2.66 -30.33
CA THR A 499 -48.04 2.11 -30.83
C THR A 499 -49.06 2.10 -29.70
N GLY A 500 -49.92 3.12 -29.67
CA GLY A 500 -51.18 3.06 -28.94
C GLY A 500 -52.15 2.14 -29.69
N SER A 501 -52.55 1.06 -29.03
CA SER A 501 -53.66 0.20 -29.44
C SER A 501 -54.98 0.81 -28.97
N GLY A 502 -55.92 0.96 -29.91
CA GLY A 502 -57.32 1.23 -29.61
C GLY A 502 -58.17 0.92 -30.83
N TRP A 503 -58.67 -0.32 -30.88
CA TRP A 503 -60.04 -0.76 -31.22
C TRP A 503 -60.16 -2.23 -30.84
#